data_AF-A0AAW9TK21-F1
#
_entry.id   AF-A0AAW9TK21-F1
#
_cell.length_a   1.000
_cell.length_b   1.000
_cell.length_c   1.000
_cell.angle_alpha   90.00
_cell.angle_beta   90.00
_cell.angle_gamma   90.00
#
_symmetry.space_group_name_H-M   'P 1'
#
loop_
_entity.id
_entity.type
_entity.pdbx_description
1 polymer ?
#
loop_
_entity_poly.entity_id
_entity_poly.type
_entity_poly.pdbx_seq_one_letter_code
_entity_poly.pdbx_strand_id
1 'polypeptide(L)'
;MLIILGGLPGSGKTTIARALAKRLRAVHVRVDTIEQCIRASGVPGSVVGAAGYVTAYGVAEDNLTLGHTVIADSVNGLGVTRAAWLAVADRSAAPAVELEVVCSDKANIAAARKPGFPTYRV
;
A
#
# COMPACT_ATOMS: atom_id res chain seq x y z
N MET A 1 1.18 -13.94 6.36
CA MET A 1 -0.10 -13.20 6.39
C MET A 1 0.13 -11.82 5.79
N LEU A 2 -0.73 -11.40 4.86
CA LEU A 2 -0.69 -10.08 4.23
C LEU A 2 -1.82 -9.19 4.76
N ILE A 3 -1.48 -8.01 5.28
CA ILE A 3 -2.44 -6.99 5.71
C ILE A 3 -2.36 -5.83 4.71
N ILE A 4 -3.44 -5.55 4.00
CA ILE A 4 -3.48 -4.57 2.91
C ILE A 4 -4.25 -3.34 3.39
N LEU A 5 -3.56 -2.22 3.59
CA LEU A 5 -4.20 -0.95 3.93
C LEU A 5 -4.54 -0.17 2.68
N GLY A 6 -5.80 0.25 2.59
CA GLY A 6 -6.35 1.12 1.55
C GLY A 6 -7.02 2.35 2.14
N GLY A 7 -7.16 3.38 1.32
CA GLY A 7 -7.88 4.61 1.66
C GLY A 7 -7.23 5.88 1.18
N LEU A 8 -7.99 6.97 1.24
CA LEU A 8 -7.59 8.26 0.68
C LEU A 8 -6.30 8.81 1.32
N PRO A 9 -5.45 9.53 0.55
CA PRO A 9 -4.35 10.29 1.13
C PRO A 9 -4.82 11.12 2.34
N GLY A 10 -4.00 11.16 3.40
CA GLY A 10 -4.35 11.87 4.64
C GLY A 10 -5.24 11.09 5.62
N SER A 11 -5.79 9.92 5.25
CA SER A 11 -6.69 9.16 6.14
C SER A 11 -6.03 8.50 7.37
N GLY A 12 -4.70 8.58 7.50
CA GLY A 12 -3.98 8.00 8.65
C GLY A 12 -3.45 6.57 8.46
N LYS A 13 -3.61 5.96 7.28
CA LYS A 13 -3.10 4.60 6.96
C LYS A 13 -1.68 4.35 7.43
N THR A 14 -0.73 5.20 7.04
CA THR A 14 0.69 5.01 7.38
C THR A 14 0.94 5.07 8.89
N THR A 15 0.14 5.85 9.63
CA THR A 15 0.21 5.88 11.11
C THR A 15 -0.21 4.53 11.69
N ILE A 16 -1.33 3.97 11.21
CA ILE A 16 -1.82 2.65 11.61
C ILE A 16 -0.83 1.56 11.18
N ALA A 17 -0.36 1.58 9.92
CA ALA A 17 0.58 0.61 9.37
C ALA A 17 1.85 0.50 10.21
N ARG A 18 2.46 1.63 10.58
CA ARG A 18 3.66 1.64 11.42
C ARG A 18 3.41 1.12 12.83
N ALA A 19 2.29 1.50 13.45
CA ALA A 19 1.94 1.00 14.78
C ALA A 19 1.71 -0.52 14.75
N LEU A 20 1.00 -1.00 13.72
CA LEU A 20 0.72 -2.41 13.51
C LEU A 20 2.00 -3.22 13.22
N ALA A 21 2.87 -2.70 12.35
CA ALA A 21 4.16 -3.31 12.03
C ALA A 21 5.02 -3.50 13.29
N LYS A 22 5.13 -2.47 14.14
CA LYS A 22 5.85 -2.57 15.42
C LYS A 22 5.23 -3.61 16.35
N ARG A 23 3.90 -3.61 16.49
CA ARG A 23 3.19 -4.51 17.41
C ARG A 23 3.26 -5.97 16.98
N LEU A 24 3.16 -6.24 15.67
CA LEU A 24 3.18 -7.59 15.11
C LEU A 24 4.59 -8.07 14.73
N ARG A 25 5.62 -7.21 14.85
CA ARG A 25 6.95 -7.43 14.28
C ARG A 25 6.87 -7.79 12.78
N ALA A 26 5.98 -7.11 12.08
CA ALA A 26 5.70 -7.32 10.68
C ALA A 26 6.56 -6.41 9.79
N VAL A 27 6.78 -6.85 8.55
CA VAL A 27 7.49 -6.10 7.52
C VAL A 27 6.55 -5.02 6.97
N HIS A 28 6.98 -3.76 6.99
CA HIS A 28 6.20 -2.64 6.47
C HIS A 28 6.64 -2.32 5.04
N VAL A 29 5.76 -2.59 4.07
CA VAL A 29 5.99 -2.30 2.65
C VAL A 29 5.16 -1.08 2.28
N ARG A 30 5.82 0.07 2.10
CA ARG A 30 5.16 1.35 1.81
C ARG A 30 5.40 1.78 0.36
N VAL A 31 4.33 1.79 -0.44
CA VAL A 31 4.40 2.14 -1.88
C VAL A 31 4.90 3.57 -2.09
N ASP A 32 4.42 4.55 -1.31
CA ASP A 32 4.89 5.93 -1.40
C ASP A 32 6.42 6.06 -1.23
N THR A 33 7.02 5.28 -0.31
CA THR A 33 8.49 5.29 -0.09
C THR A 33 9.20 4.75 -1.32
N ILE A 34 8.71 3.64 -1.86
CA ILE A 34 9.27 3.00 -3.06
C ILE A 34 9.18 3.97 -4.26
N GLU A 35 8.02 4.58 -4.49
CA GLU A 35 7.82 5.58 -5.56
C GLU A 35 8.78 6.78 -5.42
N GLN A 36 9.00 7.26 -4.19
CA GLN A 36 9.96 8.33 -3.91
C GLN A 36 11.40 7.90 -4.24
N CYS A 37 11.80 6.68 -3.87
CA CYS A 37 13.12 6.15 -4.22
C CYS A 37 13.31 5.97 -5.72
N ILE A 38 12.30 5.45 -6.44
CA ILE A 38 12.34 5.31 -7.91
C ILE A 38 12.45 6.69 -8.58
N ARG A 39 11.73 7.69 -8.07
CA ARG A 39 11.86 9.07 -8.58
C ARG A 39 13.26 9.63 -8.33
N ALA A 40 13.82 9.38 -7.15
CA ALA A 40 15.16 9.85 -6.79
C ALA A 40 16.27 9.18 -7.63
N SER A 41 16.04 7.98 -8.19
CA SER A 41 16.99 7.33 -9.09
C SER A 41 16.97 7.87 -10.52
N GLY A 42 16.15 8.89 -10.82
CA GLY A 42 16.10 9.55 -12.13
C GLY A 42 15.16 8.89 -13.13
N VAL A 43 14.34 7.92 -12.71
CA VAL A 43 13.34 7.28 -13.57
C VAL A 43 12.23 8.28 -13.94
N PRO A 44 11.76 8.32 -15.19
CA PRO A 44 10.69 9.21 -15.62
C PRO A 44 9.41 9.08 -14.78
N GLY A 45 8.84 10.22 -14.39
CA GLY A 45 7.65 10.27 -13.52
C GLY A 45 6.43 9.50 -14.03
N SER A 46 6.31 9.32 -15.35
CA SER A 46 5.19 8.61 -16.00
C SER A 46 5.11 7.12 -15.64
N VAL A 47 6.23 6.48 -15.28
CA VAL A 47 6.27 5.05 -14.94
C VAL A 47 6.38 4.79 -13.43
N VAL A 48 6.67 5.83 -12.62
CA VAL A 48 6.93 5.69 -11.18
C VAL A 48 5.81 4.99 -10.45
N GLY A 49 4.55 5.32 -10.74
CA GLY A 49 3.40 4.70 -10.05
C GLY A 49 3.33 3.19 -10.29
N ALA A 50 3.31 2.76 -11.55
CA ALA A 50 3.27 1.33 -11.89
C ALA A 50 4.50 0.58 -11.37
N ALA A 51 5.70 1.15 -11.55
CA ALA A 51 6.94 0.56 -11.06
C ALA A 51 6.95 0.44 -9.52
N GLY A 52 6.38 1.42 -8.81
CA GLY A 52 6.27 1.42 -7.36
C GLY A 52 5.42 0.26 -6.85
N TYR A 53 4.26 0.02 -7.45
CA TYR A 53 3.41 -1.12 -7.09
C TYR A 53 4.05 -2.47 -7.43
N VAL A 54 4.58 -2.63 -8.65
CA VAL A 54 5.25 -3.89 -9.05
C VAL A 54 6.40 -4.24 -8.12
N THR A 55 7.21 -3.25 -7.76
CA THR A 55 8.31 -3.42 -6.79
C THR A 55 7.77 -3.82 -5.41
N ALA A 56 6.71 -3.17 -4.95
CA ALA A 56 6.09 -3.48 -3.66
C ALA A 56 5.52 -4.91 -3.60
N TYR A 57 4.94 -5.39 -4.70
CA TYR A 57 4.43 -6.76 -4.80
C TYR A 57 5.54 -7.79 -4.64
N GLY A 58 6.66 -7.62 -5.36
CA GLY A 58 7.81 -8.54 -5.26
C GLY A 58 8.41 -8.57 -3.85
N VAL A 59 8.63 -7.38 -3.25
CA VAL A 59 9.16 -7.30 -1.87
C VAL A 59 8.22 -7.97 -0.86
N ALA A 60 6.90 -7.79 -1.03
CA ALA A 60 5.94 -8.44 -0.16
C ALA A 60 5.93 -9.97 -0.34
N GLU A 61 5.96 -10.45 -1.58
CA GLU A 61 5.98 -11.88 -1.92
C GLU A 61 7.20 -12.60 -1.33
N ASP A 62 8.39 -12.01 -1.44
CA ASP A 62 9.61 -12.55 -0.83
C ASP A 62 9.46 -12.70 0.69
N ASN A 63 8.95 -11.65 1.36
CA ASN A 63 8.80 -11.67 2.80
C ASN A 63 7.70 -12.61 3.29
N LEU A 64 6.60 -12.74 2.55
CA LEU A 64 5.55 -13.71 2.84
C LEU A 64 6.06 -15.15 2.71
N THR A 65 6.85 -15.42 1.66
CA THR A 65 7.49 -16.73 1.43
C THR A 65 8.47 -17.10 2.54
N LEU A 66 9.15 -16.10 3.13
CA LEU A 66 9.99 -16.28 4.31
C LEU A 66 9.20 -16.47 5.62
N GLY A 67 7.87 -16.49 5.57
CA GLY A 67 6.99 -16.68 6.73
C GLY A 67 6.72 -15.40 7.53
N HIS A 68 7.13 -14.23 7.04
CA HIS A 68 6.85 -12.98 7.72
C HIS A 68 5.40 -12.52 7.52
N THR A 69 4.90 -11.75 8.48
CA THR A 69 3.70 -10.94 8.26
C THR A 69 4.10 -9.67 7.52
N VAL A 70 3.33 -9.29 6.50
CA VAL A 70 3.59 -8.09 5.69
C VAL A 70 2.42 -7.12 5.83
N ILE A 71 2.74 -5.85 6.06
CA ILE A 71 1.80 -4.73 6.07
C ILE A 71 2.02 -3.93 4.78
N ALA A 72 1.12 -4.08 3.81
CA ALA A 72 1.12 -3.31 2.57
C ALA A 72 0.41 -1.96 2.81
N ASP A 73 1.18 -0.87 2.78
CA ASP A 73 0.72 0.49 3.00
C ASP A 73 0.72 1.27 1.67
N SER A 74 -0.47 1.44 1.10
CA SER A 74 -0.67 2.15 -0.16
C SER A 74 -2.00 2.90 -0.16
N VAL A 75 -2.24 3.70 -1.20
CA VAL A 75 -3.57 4.29 -1.41
C VAL A 75 -4.56 3.16 -1.75
N ASN A 76 -4.18 2.26 -2.64
CA ASN A 76 -4.96 1.08 -3.04
C ASN A 76 -6.39 1.39 -3.53
N GLY A 77 -6.55 2.45 -4.32
CA GLY A 77 -7.87 2.94 -4.76
C GLY A 77 -8.41 2.31 -6.04
N LEU A 78 -7.65 1.42 -6.68
CA LEU A 78 -8.01 0.81 -7.95
C LEU A 78 -8.32 -0.68 -7.74
N GLY A 79 -9.36 -1.19 -8.41
CA GLY A 79 -9.68 -2.63 -8.35
C GLY A 79 -8.52 -3.52 -8.80
N VAL A 80 -7.77 -3.07 -9.81
CA VAL A 80 -6.59 -3.80 -10.31
C VAL A 80 -5.46 -3.90 -9.28
N THR A 81 -5.23 -2.86 -8.47
CA THR A 81 -4.17 -2.90 -7.45
C THR A 81 -4.59 -3.76 -6.25
N ARG A 82 -5.88 -3.77 -5.91
CA ARG A 82 -6.46 -4.66 -4.89
C ARG A 82 -6.32 -6.13 -5.31
N ALA A 83 -6.76 -6.46 -6.52
CA ALA A 83 -6.63 -7.80 -7.07
C ALA A 83 -5.17 -8.28 -7.12
N ALA A 84 -4.24 -7.40 -7.50
CA ALA A 84 -2.82 -7.73 -7.52
C ALA A 84 -2.24 -8.03 -6.13
N TRP A 85 -2.65 -7.29 -5.09
CA TRP A 85 -2.26 -7.61 -3.71
C TRP A 85 -2.78 -8.97 -3.24
N LEU A 86 -4.05 -9.29 -3.54
CA LEU A 86 -4.61 -10.60 -3.21
C LEU A 86 -3.87 -11.72 -3.96
N ALA A 87 -3.55 -11.51 -5.24
CA ALA A 87 -2.77 -12.47 -6.01
C ALA A 87 -1.36 -12.71 -5.44
N VAL A 88 -0.73 -11.71 -4.81
CA VAL A 88 0.55 -11.91 -4.08
C VAL A 88 0.35 -12.87 -2.91
N ALA A 89 -0.69 -12.68 -2.12
CA ALA A 89 -0.98 -13.57 -0.99
C ALA A 89 -1.28 -15.01 -1.44
N ASP A 90 -2.06 -15.17 -2.52
CA ASP A 90 -2.36 -16.47 -3.11
C ASP A 90 -1.10 -17.20 -3.58
N ARG A 91 -0.21 -16.52 -4.31
CA ARG A 91 1.06 -17.10 -4.76
C ARG A 91 1.98 -17.51 -3.62
N SER A 92 1.96 -16.76 -2.52
CA SER A 92 2.71 -17.10 -1.30
C SER A 92 1.99 -18.08 -0.37
N ALA A 93 0.81 -18.60 -0.74
CA ALA A 93 -0.05 -19.41 0.12
C ALA A 93 -0.29 -18.79 1.52
N ALA A 94 -0.37 -17.45 1.57
CA ALA A 94 -0.52 -16.69 2.80
C ALA A 94 -1.95 -16.15 2.92
N PRO A 95 -2.55 -16.11 4.12
CA PRO A 95 -3.84 -15.45 4.31
C PRO A 95 -3.71 -13.94 4.08
N ALA A 96 -4.75 -13.33 3.50
CA ALA A 96 -4.84 -11.89 3.27
C ALA A 96 -6.02 -11.25 4.02
N VAL A 97 -5.87 -10.00 4.41
CA VAL A 97 -6.95 -9.15 4.92
C VAL A 97 -6.83 -7.74 4.35
N GLU A 98 -7.93 -7.20 3.85
CA GLU A 98 -8.04 -5.82 3.38
C GLU A 98 -8.63 -4.92 4.47
N LEU A 99 -7.98 -3.79 4.71
CA LEU A 99 -8.38 -2.78 5.71
C LEU A 99 -8.52 -1.42 5.03
N GLU A 100 -9.75 -0.93 4.92
CA GLU A 100 -10.01 0.42 4.42
C GLU A 100 -10.01 1.42 5.58
N VAL A 101 -9.14 2.43 5.50
CA VAL A 101 -9.03 3.49 6.52
C VAL A 101 -9.70 4.75 6.02
N VAL A 102 -10.81 5.09 6.67
CA VAL A 102 -11.63 6.27 6.37
C VAL A 102 -11.44 7.35 7.43
N CYS A 103 -11.26 8.60 7.00
CA CYS A 103 -11.30 9.77 7.86
C CYS A 103 -12.53 10.60 7.50
N SER A 104 -13.38 10.90 8.49
CA SER A 104 -14.61 11.69 8.31
C SER A 104 -14.35 13.18 8.14
N ASP A 105 -13.17 13.67 8.54
CA ASP A 105 -12.77 15.05 8.38
C ASP A 105 -12.35 15.35 6.93
N LYS A 106 -13.26 16.01 6.22
CA LYS A 106 -13.07 16.38 4.81
C LYS A 106 -11.96 17.40 4.59
N ALA A 107 -11.65 18.26 5.57
CA ALA A 107 -10.58 19.25 5.43
C ALA A 107 -9.21 18.56 5.38
N ASN A 108 -9.00 17.58 6.27
CA ASN A 108 -7.79 16.75 6.30
C ASN A 108 -7.61 15.91 5.03
N ILE A 109 -8.69 15.33 4.50
CA ILE A 109 -8.66 14.57 3.24
C ILE A 109 -8.39 15.48 2.03
N ALA A 110 -9.03 16.66 1.97
CA ALA A 110 -8.88 17.59 0.84
C ALA A 110 -7.44 18.10 0.71
N ALA A 111 -6.79 18.44 1.82
CA ALA A 111 -5.41 18.93 1.84
C ALA A 111 -4.39 17.89 1.33
N ALA A 112 -4.68 16.59 1.49
CA ALA A 112 -3.77 15.52 1.13
C ALA A 112 -4.00 14.93 -0.28
N ARG A 113 -5.07 15.36 -0.98
CA ARG A 113 -5.51 14.74 -2.24
C ARG A 113 -4.51 14.98 -3.37
N LYS A 114 -3.94 13.91 -3.94
CA LYS A 114 -3.14 13.97 -5.17
C LYS A 114 -4.05 14.03 -6.41
N PRO A 115 -3.71 14.80 -7.47
CA PRO A 115 -4.43 14.78 -8.75
C PRO A 115 -4.45 13.37 -9.36
N GLY A 116 -5.55 12.99 -10.01
CA GLY A 116 -5.64 11.71 -10.75
C GLY A 116 -6.13 10.50 -9.95
N PHE A 117 -6.40 10.62 -8.64
CA PHE A 117 -7.05 9.54 -7.89
C PHE A 117 -8.59 9.59 -8.07
N PRO A 118 -9.22 8.47 -8.46
CA PRO A 118 -10.68 8.41 -8.59
C PRO A 118 -11.35 8.72 -7.24
N THR A 119 -12.56 9.27 -7.31
CA THR A 119 -13.44 9.34 -6.14
C THR A 119 -13.70 7.93 -5.66
N TYR A 120 -13.16 7.58 -4.49
CA TYR A 120 -13.44 6.31 -3.84
C TYR A 120 -14.95 6.16 -3.70
N ARG A 121 -15.50 5.05 -4.23
CA ARG A 121 -16.77 4.55 -3.71
C ARG A 121 -16.44 3.79 -2.44
N VAL A 122 -17.03 4.26 -1.34
CA VAL A 122 -17.23 3.48 -0.12
C VAL A 122 -18.15 2.31 -0.47
#